data_AF-A0A535KS93-F1
#
_entry.id   AF-A0A535KS93-F1
#
_cell.length_a   1.000
_cell.length_b   1.000
_cell.length_c   1.000
_cell.angle_alpha   90.00
_cell.angle_beta   90.00
_cell.angle_gamma   90.00
#
_symmetry.space_group_name_H-M   'P 1'
#
loop_
_entity.id
_entity.type
_entity.pdbx_description
1 polymer ?
#
loop_
_entity_poly.entity_id
_entity_poly.type
_entity_poly.pdbx_seq_one_letter_code
_entity_poly.pdbx_strand_id
1 'polypeptide(L)'
;MSAHEDLFESVPNFSEGRRREVIEAIASGASPAFVLDADADPDHHRAVLSVAGFRSRLVEGLMGAIGDAVERIDLREHSGVHPRVGAADVVPIIPLGDTALEACRGLARDLGERVWSELKVPVYFYGHGEGKTLADIRAGRAKPDVGGPDVHPTAGAVCVGARRTLVAFNVILYGLDLIAARALARAIRESADGLRGVQALAFELPGDRVQLSMNLFRVDEATPSDVIAELERRGVAMGAQQVVGLCPAAAANPAADGRLLEGRLASVAASAGATLAAERGGEELMALAARLRREAEQLALLAADQDAILAGAERAAALVRVLRAANLADGELEAMLGVAARGFRRGLTPATESIYRARIDALDARLG
;
A
#
# COMPACT_ATOMS: atom_id res chain seq x y z
N MET A 1 -19.04 12.81 21.71
CA MET A 1 -17.99 12.44 20.75
C MET A 1 -18.51 11.23 20.01
N SER A 2 -18.87 11.34 18.74
CA SER A 2 -19.14 10.14 17.93
C SER A 2 -17.89 9.28 17.98
N ALA A 3 -18.04 7.97 18.22
CA ALA A 3 -16.93 7.05 18.05
C ALA A 3 -16.45 7.20 16.60
N HIS A 4 -15.28 7.79 16.38
CA HIS A 4 -14.65 7.77 15.07
C HIS A 4 -14.31 6.31 14.79
N GLU A 5 -14.90 5.74 13.75
CA GLU A 5 -14.57 4.39 13.32
C GLU A 5 -13.13 4.36 12.76
N ASP A 6 -12.38 3.32 13.12
CA ASP A 6 -10.99 3.18 12.69
C ASP A 6 -10.91 2.89 11.19
N LEU A 7 -10.01 3.63 10.51
CA LEU A 7 -9.71 3.45 9.09
C LEU A 7 -8.38 2.72 8.94
N PHE A 8 -8.38 1.69 8.09
CA PHE A 8 -7.24 0.83 7.88
C PHE A 8 -6.86 0.78 6.41
N GLU A 9 -5.57 0.62 6.14
CA GLU A 9 -5.05 0.15 4.86
C GLU A 9 -4.62 -1.32 5.03
N SER A 10 -4.77 -2.12 3.98
CA SER A 10 -4.06 -3.38 3.84
C SER A 10 -3.39 -3.45 2.48
N VAL A 11 -2.19 -4.02 2.46
CA VAL A 11 -1.36 -4.14 1.24
C VAL A 11 -1.01 -5.61 1.00
N PRO A 12 -2.01 -6.50 0.78
CA PRO A 12 -1.76 -7.92 0.65
C PRO A 12 -0.89 -8.25 -0.56
N ASN A 13 -0.07 -9.29 -0.43
CA ASN A 13 0.87 -9.76 -1.43
C ASN A 13 0.45 -11.14 -1.90
N PHE A 14 0.30 -11.31 -3.21
CA PHE A 14 -0.12 -12.55 -3.82
C PHE A 14 0.97 -13.13 -4.70
N SER A 15 1.14 -14.46 -4.66
CA SER A 15 2.11 -15.20 -5.47
C SER A 15 1.58 -15.42 -6.89
N GLU A 16 1.24 -14.33 -7.57
CA GLU A 16 0.82 -14.27 -8.96
C GLU A 16 1.17 -12.90 -9.52
N GLY A 17 1.75 -12.83 -10.71
CA GLY A 17 2.22 -11.57 -11.32
C GLY A 17 2.12 -11.56 -12.85
N ARG A 18 1.56 -12.61 -13.46
CA ARG A 18 1.59 -12.86 -14.91
C ARG A 18 0.19 -13.12 -15.47
N ARG A 19 -0.64 -13.90 -14.76
CA ARG A 19 -2.03 -14.22 -15.14
C ARG A 19 -2.97 -13.09 -14.73
N ARG A 20 -3.24 -12.20 -15.69
CA ARG A 20 -4.07 -11.02 -15.49
C ARG A 20 -5.47 -11.36 -14.98
N GLU A 21 -6.08 -12.41 -15.50
CA GLU A 21 -7.40 -12.89 -15.10
C GLU A 21 -7.46 -13.32 -13.63
N VAL A 22 -6.35 -13.84 -13.08
CA VAL A 22 -6.25 -14.22 -11.66
C VAL A 22 -6.10 -12.98 -10.79
N ILE A 23 -5.26 -12.03 -11.21
CA ILE A 23 -5.06 -10.76 -10.48
C ILE A 23 -6.35 -9.95 -10.44
N GLU A 24 -7.08 -9.87 -11.56
CA GLU A 24 -8.38 -9.19 -11.65
C GLU A 24 -9.45 -9.88 -10.79
N ALA A 25 -9.47 -11.21 -10.74
CA ALA A 25 -10.36 -11.95 -9.84
C ALA A 25 -10.06 -11.63 -8.37
N ILE A 26 -8.80 -11.69 -7.94
CA ILE A 26 -8.38 -11.35 -6.57
C ILE A 26 -8.75 -9.91 -6.22
N ALA A 27 -8.50 -8.95 -7.11
CA ALA A 27 -8.88 -7.56 -6.90
C ALA A 27 -10.40 -7.38 -6.82
N SER A 28 -11.17 -8.13 -7.62
CA SER A 28 -12.63 -8.14 -7.55
C SER A 28 -13.14 -8.74 -6.25
N GLY A 29 -12.55 -9.83 -5.75
CA GLY A 29 -12.87 -10.41 -4.45
C GLY A 29 -12.64 -9.44 -3.29
N ALA A 30 -11.75 -8.46 -3.47
CA ALA A 30 -11.46 -7.41 -2.50
C ALA A 30 -12.45 -6.24 -2.49
N SER A 31 -13.39 -6.16 -3.44
CA SER A 31 -14.29 -5.02 -3.63
C SER A 31 -15.26 -4.67 -2.50
N PRO A 32 -15.54 -5.53 -1.49
CA PRO A 32 -16.21 -5.06 -0.27
C PRO A 32 -15.45 -3.91 0.41
N ALA A 33 -14.12 -3.91 0.32
CA ALA A 33 -13.23 -2.81 0.66
C ALA A 33 -12.98 -1.90 -0.56
N PHE A 34 -12.42 -0.71 -0.33
CA PHE A 34 -12.00 0.17 -1.41
C PHE A 34 -10.66 -0.29 -1.97
N VAL A 35 -10.66 -0.83 -3.18
CA VAL A 35 -9.43 -1.18 -3.91
C VAL A 35 -8.76 0.10 -4.42
N LEU A 36 -7.57 0.38 -3.89
CA LEU A 36 -6.78 1.58 -4.19
C LEU A 36 -5.87 1.36 -5.40
N ASP A 37 -5.23 0.19 -5.47
CA ASP A 37 -4.27 -0.17 -6.51
C ASP A 37 -4.09 -1.68 -6.61
N ALA A 38 -3.71 -2.15 -7.79
CA ALA A 38 -3.35 -3.55 -8.05
C ALA A 38 -2.09 -3.57 -8.95
N ASP A 39 -0.93 -3.72 -8.33
CA ASP A 39 0.38 -3.63 -8.96
C ASP A 39 0.96 -5.03 -9.19
N ALA A 40 0.95 -5.48 -10.43
CA ALA A 40 1.51 -6.77 -10.82
C ALA A 40 2.98 -6.62 -11.24
N ASP A 41 3.81 -7.54 -10.75
CA ASP A 41 5.23 -7.63 -11.11
C ASP A 41 5.51 -9.01 -11.75
N PRO A 42 5.55 -9.08 -13.10
CA PRO A 42 5.82 -10.32 -13.83
C PRO A 42 7.23 -10.88 -13.60
N ASP A 43 8.21 -10.01 -13.33
CA ASP A 43 9.60 -10.37 -13.08
C ASP A 43 9.73 -11.08 -11.73
N HIS A 44 9.07 -10.54 -10.69
CA HIS A 44 8.99 -11.16 -9.35
C HIS A 44 7.93 -12.25 -9.24
N HIS A 45 7.04 -12.37 -10.23
CA HIS A 45 5.86 -13.23 -10.25
C HIS A 45 5.00 -13.07 -8.98
N ARG A 46 4.73 -11.80 -8.66
CA ARG A 46 4.01 -11.36 -7.46
C ARG A 46 3.13 -10.16 -7.80
N ALA A 47 2.00 -10.03 -7.12
CA ALA A 47 1.13 -8.87 -7.17
C ALA A 47 0.97 -8.27 -5.78
N VAL A 48 0.89 -6.95 -5.74
CA VAL A 48 0.59 -6.17 -4.56
C VAL A 48 -0.74 -5.50 -4.78
N LEU A 49 -1.71 -5.83 -3.95
CA LEU A 49 -3.00 -5.14 -3.93
C LEU A 49 -2.96 -4.16 -2.76
N SER A 50 -3.47 -2.94 -2.95
CA SER A 50 -3.70 -1.97 -1.87
C SER A 50 -5.19 -1.77 -1.72
N VAL A 51 -5.69 -1.93 -0.50
CA VAL A 51 -7.10 -1.74 -0.15
C VAL A 51 -7.22 -0.88 1.11
N ALA A 52 -8.34 -0.16 1.24
CA ALA A 52 -8.66 0.58 2.45
C ALA A 52 -10.13 0.42 2.83
N GLY A 53 -10.41 0.65 4.11
CA GLY A 53 -11.77 0.67 4.63
C GLY A 53 -11.81 0.52 6.14
N PHE A 54 -12.99 0.67 6.69
CA PHE A 54 -13.34 0.31 8.04
C PHE A 54 -13.28 -1.21 8.21
N ARG A 55 -13.18 -1.62 9.48
CA ARG A 55 -12.94 -3.01 9.89
C ARG A 55 -13.80 -4.03 9.15
N SER A 56 -15.11 -3.81 9.06
CA SER A 56 -16.04 -4.78 8.45
C SER A 56 -15.74 -4.99 6.97
N ARG A 57 -15.73 -3.91 6.18
CA ARG A 57 -15.42 -3.94 4.75
C ARG A 57 -14.04 -4.48 4.46
N LEU A 58 -13.04 -4.04 5.24
CA LEU A 58 -11.66 -4.49 5.05
C LEU A 58 -11.53 -6.00 5.27
N VAL A 59 -12.13 -6.55 6.33
CA VAL A 59 -12.09 -7.99 6.60
C VAL A 59 -12.81 -8.77 5.49
N GLU A 60 -14.00 -8.36 5.07
CA GLU A 60 -14.71 -9.04 3.97
C GLU A 60 -13.93 -9.01 2.66
N GLY A 61 -13.34 -7.85 2.31
CA GLY A 61 -12.53 -7.72 1.11
C GLY A 61 -11.26 -8.58 1.18
N LEU A 62 -10.56 -8.60 2.31
CA LEU A 62 -9.38 -9.44 2.47
C LEU A 62 -9.72 -10.93 2.44
N MET A 63 -10.82 -11.36 3.06
CA MET A 63 -11.29 -12.76 2.97
C MET A 63 -11.62 -13.16 1.53
N GLY A 64 -12.31 -12.30 0.78
CA GLY A 64 -12.61 -12.54 -0.63
C GLY A 64 -11.34 -12.67 -1.49
N ALA A 65 -10.41 -11.71 -1.35
CA ALA A 65 -9.14 -11.71 -2.09
C ALA A 65 -8.27 -12.94 -1.76
N ILE A 66 -8.17 -13.31 -0.48
CA ILE A 66 -7.42 -14.51 -0.04
C ILE A 66 -8.12 -15.78 -0.57
N GLY A 67 -9.46 -15.85 -0.52
CA GLY A 67 -10.23 -16.96 -1.06
C GLY A 67 -9.97 -17.18 -2.56
N ASP A 68 -10.06 -16.12 -3.35
CA ASP A 68 -9.75 -16.17 -4.79
C ASP A 68 -8.30 -16.62 -5.05
N ALA A 69 -7.34 -16.14 -4.26
CA ALA A 69 -5.96 -16.56 -4.37
C ALA A 69 -5.77 -18.06 -4.06
N VAL A 70 -6.42 -18.56 -3.01
CA VAL A 70 -6.38 -19.98 -2.61
C VAL A 70 -6.96 -20.89 -3.69
N GLU A 71 -8.03 -20.45 -4.36
CA GLU A 71 -8.68 -21.22 -5.43
C GLU A 71 -7.85 -21.24 -6.73
N ARG A 72 -7.18 -20.13 -7.06
CA ARG A 72 -6.63 -19.89 -8.41
C ARG A 72 -5.11 -20.05 -8.52
N ILE A 73 -4.40 -20.12 -7.39
CA ILE A 73 -2.93 -20.20 -7.34
C ILE A 73 -2.50 -21.53 -6.73
N ASP A 74 -1.73 -22.30 -7.50
CA ASP A 74 -1.05 -23.49 -7.02
C ASP A 74 0.44 -23.22 -6.87
N LEU A 75 0.93 -23.15 -5.62
CA LEU A 75 2.34 -22.89 -5.34
C LEU A 75 3.28 -23.99 -5.82
N ARG A 76 2.77 -25.21 -6.08
CA ARG A 76 3.58 -26.31 -6.62
C ARG A 76 4.04 -26.04 -8.05
N GLU A 77 3.30 -25.20 -8.77
CA GLU A 77 3.59 -24.76 -10.13
C GLU A 77 4.16 -23.34 -10.18
N HIS A 78 4.16 -22.63 -9.04
CA HIS A 78 4.66 -21.25 -8.95
C HIS A 78 6.18 -21.18 -8.86
N SER A 79 6.78 -20.46 -9.82
CA SER A 79 8.19 -20.06 -9.80
C SER A 79 8.34 -18.55 -9.94
N GLY A 80 9.03 -17.91 -8.99
CA GLY A 80 9.35 -16.47 -9.02
C GLY A 80 10.63 -16.18 -8.23
N VAL A 81 11.29 -15.05 -8.51
CA VAL A 81 12.55 -14.68 -7.83
C VAL A 81 12.32 -14.16 -6.40
N HIS A 82 11.10 -13.73 -6.08
CA HIS A 82 10.77 -13.21 -4.77
C HIS A 82 10.47 -14.36 -3.77
N PRO A 83 11.05 -14.36 -2.56
CA PRO A 83 10.70 -15.33 -1.52
C PRO A 83 9.21 -15.28 -1.16
N ARG A 84 8.56 -16.43 -1.01
CA ARG A 84 7.14 -16.57 -0.68
C ARG A 84 6.87 -17.76 0.23
N VAL A 85 5.78 -17.65 1.00
CA VAL A 85 5.22 -18.63 1.94
C VAL A 85 3.86 -19.13 1.47
N GLY A 86 3.07 -18.25 0.83
CA GLY A 86 1.67 -18.53 0.50
C GLY A 86 1.20 -17.99 -0.85
N ALA A 87 0.06 -18.52 -1.33
CA ALA A 87 -0.69 -17.95 -2.45
C ALA A 87 -1.10 -16.50 -2.14
N ALA A 88 -1.66 -16.29 -0.95
CA ALA A 88 -1.60 -15.01 -0.23
C ALA A 88 -0.41 -15.06 0.74
N ASP A 89 0.68 -14.36 0.41
CA ASP A 89 1.96 -14.46 1.14
C ASP A 89 1.94 -13.63 2.44
N VAL A 90 1.68 -12.33 2.31
CA VAL A 90 1.74 -11.37 3.42
C VAL A 90 0.52 -10.46 3.34
N VAL A 91 -0.22 -10.32 4.44
CA VAL A 91 -1.42 -9.48 4.57
C VAL A 91 -1.22 -8.53 5.76
N PRO A 92 -0.62 -7.35 5.53
CA PRO A 92 -0.43 -6.35 6.58
C PRO A 92 -1.71 -5.56 6.84
N ILE A 93 -1.97 -5.20 8.09
CA ILE A 93 -2.96 -4.20 8.50
C ILE A 93 -2.20 -2.97 8.99
N ILE A 94 -2.51 -1.82 8.39
CA ILE A 94 -1.77 -0.57 8.54
C ILE A 94 -2.74 0.52 9.01
N PRO A 95 -2.38 1.32 10.01
CA PRO A 95 -3.24 2.40 10.47
C PRO A 95 -3.29 3.54 9.46
N LEU A 96 -4.48 4.06 9.19
CA LEU A 96 -4.68 5.32 8.48
C LEU A 96 -5.23 6.39 9.44
N GLY A 97 -4.80 7.63 9.26
CA GLY A 97 -5.21 8.74 10.13
C GLY A 97 -4.78 8.52 11.59
N ASP A 98 -5.74 8.59 12.50
CA ASP A 98 -5.52 8.50 13.95
C ASP A 98 -5.71 7.07 14.51
N THR A 99 -5.94 6.09 13.64
CA THR A 99 -6.13 4.69 14.04
C THR A 99 -4.90 4.14 14.75
N ALA A 100 -5.12 3.49 15.89
CA ALA A 100 -4.05 2.94 16.69
C ALA A 100 -3.44 1.68 16.04
N LEU A 101 -2.12 1.52 16.17
CA LEU A 101 -1.43 0.31 15.70
C LEU A 101 -1.91 -0.95 16.44
N GLU A 102 -2.33 -0.83 17.70
CA GLU A 102 -2.91 -1.95 18.45
C GLU A 102 -4.29 -2.38 17.89
N ALA A 103 -5.09 -1.44 17.39
CA ALA A 103 -6.34 -1.78 16.71
C ALA A 103 -6.09 -2.58 15.43
N CYS A 104 -5.02 -2.25 14.70
CA CYS A 104 -4.56 -3.02 13.53
C CYS A 104 -4.16 -4.45 13.91
N ARG A 105 -3.49 -4.61 15.06
CA ARG A 105 -3.10 -5.93 15.58
C ARG A 105 -4.32 -6.77 15.95
N GLY A 106 -5.31 -6.16 16.62
CA GLY A 106 -6.58 -6.81 16.90
C GLY A 106 -7.28 -7.29 15.63
N LEU A 107 -7.36 -6.44 14.60
CA LEU A 107 -7.94 -6.80 13.30
C LEU A 107 -7.15 -7.92 12.61
N ALA A 108 -5.82 -7.85 12.62
CA ALA A 108 -4.96 -8.89 12.05
C ALA A 108 -5.21 -10.27 12.68
N ARG A 109 -5.40 -10.33 14.00
CA ARG A 109 -5.73 -11.57 14.72
C ARG A 109 -7.10 -12.11 14.33
N ASP A 110 -8.12 -11.24 14.33
CA ASP A 110 -9.48 -11.63 13.94
C ASP A 110 -9.52 -12.16 12.49
N LEU A 111 -8.81 -11.50 11.57
CA LEU A 111 -8.67 -11.95 10.19
C LEU A 111 -7.98 -13.31 10.11
N GLY A 112 -6.87 -13.51 10.84
CA GLY A 112 -6.13 -14.77 10.84
C GLY A 112 -6.95 -15.97 11.32
N GLU A 113 -7.70 -15.81 12.41
CA GLU A 113 -8.63 -16.85 12.90
C GLU A 113 -9.70 -17.20 11.85
N ARG A 114 -10.17 -16.19 11.13
CA ARG A 114 -11.19 -16.34 10.09
C ARG A 114 -10.64 -17.04 8.84
N VAL A 115 -9.42 -16.69 8.41
CA VAL A 115 -8.71 -17.40 7.32
C VAL A 115 -8.56 -18.88 7.63
N TRP A 116 -8.17 -19.25 8.86
CA TRP A 116 -8.07 -20.65 9.24
C TRP A 116 -9.44 -21.35 9.30
N SER A 117 -10.43 -20.71 9.92
CA SER A 117 -11.73 -21.34 10.14
C SER A 117 -12.50 -21.56 8.84
N GLU A 118 -12.41 -20.64 7.87
CA GLU A 118 -13.15 -20.69 6.60
C GLU A 118 -12.32 -21.28 5.44
N LEU A 119 -11.04 -20.91 5.30
CA LEU A 119 -10.22 -21.29 4.14
C LEU A 119 -9.23 -22.42 4.43
N LYS A 120 -9.08 -22.83 5.71
CA LYS A 120 -8.13 -23.86 6.16
C LYS A 120 -6.69 -23.59 5.75
N VAL A 121 -6.33 -22.31 5.59
CA VAL A 121 -4.95 -21.88 5.35
C VAL A 121 -4.29 -21.57 6.70
N PRO A 122 -3.15 -22.20 7.04
CA PRO A 122 -2.43 -21.90 8.28
C PRO A 122 -1.90 -20.47 8.30
N VAL A 123 -1.87 -19.87 9.49
CA VAL A 123 -1.57 -18.45 9.67
C VAL A 123 -0.35 -18.27 10.55
N TYR A 124 0.56 -17.40 10.12
CA TYR A 124 1.62 -16.83 10.94
C TYR A 124 1.25 -15.39 11.31
N PHE A 125 1.31 -15.06 12.59
CA PHE A 125 1.22 -13.67 13.02
C PHE A 125 2.60 -13.02 13.00
N TYR A 126 2.69 -11.80 12.45
CA TYR A 126 3.94 -11.05 12.37
C TYR A 126 3.74 -9.55 12.65
N GLY A 127 4.85 -8.83 12.86
CA GLY A 127 4.83 -7.39 13.03
C GLY A 127 4.60 -6.96 14.47
N HIS A 128 3.80 -5.91 14.67
CA HIS A 128 3.61 -5.28 15.97
C HIS A 128 3.08 -6.26 17.03
N GLY A 129 3.84 -6.41 18.12
CA GLY A 129 3.47 -7.29 19.24
C GLY A 129 3.74 -8.78 19.00
N GLU A 130 4.32 -9.16 17.87
CA GLU A 130 4.60 -10.56 17.52
C GLU A 130 6.11 -10.87 17.61
N GLY A 131 6.45 -12.07 18.09
CA GLY A 131 7.85 -12.45 18.35
C GLY A 131 8.63 -12.98 17.14
N LYS A 132 7.94 -13.24 16.01
CA LYS A 132 8.51 -13.83 14.80
C LYS A 132 8.66 -12.77 13.72
N THR A 133 9.77 -12.81 12.98
CA THR A 133 9.94 -11.95 11.80
C THR A 133 9.52 -12.69 10.52
N LEU A 134 9.16 -11.93 9.46
CA LEU A 134 8.95 -12.52 8.13
C LEU A 134 10.18 -13.30 7.63
N ALA A 135 11.39 -12.87 8.02
CA ALA A 135 12.62 -13.59 7.68
C ALA A 135 12.69 -14.95 8.38
N ASP A 136 12.28 -15.06 9.64
CA ASP A 136 12.24 -16.33 10.37
C ASP A 136 11.21 -17.29 9.78
N ILE A 137 10.03 -16.77 9.42
CA ILE A 137 8.96 -17.55 8.79
C ILE A 137 9.43 -18.08 7.43
N ARG A 138 9.95 -17.20 6.56
CA ARG A 138 10.47 -17.58 5.23
C ARG A 138 11.68 -18.52 5.29
N ALA A 139 12.43 -18.52 6.39
CA ALA A 139 13.54 -19.44 6.62
C ALA A 139 13.10 -20.79 7.23
N GLY A 140 11.81 -21.01 7.47
CA GLY A 140 11.29 -22.25 8.08
C GLY A 140 11.64 -22.40 9.56
N ARG A 141 12.01 -21.32 10.24
CA ARG A 141 12.39 -21.32 11.67
C ARG A 141 11.21 -21.08 12.61
N ALA A 142 10.01 -20.88 12.06
CA ALA A 142 8.78 -20.66 12.81
C ALA A 142 7.74 -21.74 12.48
N LYS A 143 6.81 -21.98 13.41
CA LYS A 143 5.59 -22.77 13.19
C LYS A 143 4.38 -21.84 13.05
N PRO A 144 3.33 -22.22 12.30
CA PRO A 144 2.10 -21.44 12.23
C PRO A 144 1.53 -21.22 13.64
N ASP A 145 0.98 -20.03 13.86
CA ASP A 145 0.29 -19.69 15.11
C ASP A 145 -1.12 -20.30 15.15
N VAL A 146 -1.77 -20.41 13.98
CA VAL A 146 -3.09 -21.01 13.81
C VAL A 146 -3.03 -22.03 12.67
N GLY A 147 -3.66 -23.20 12.85
CA GLY A 147 -3.84 -24.20 11.79
C GLY A 147 -2.63 -25.09 11.45
N GLY A 148 -1.54 -25.02 12.23
CA GLY A 148 -0.33 -25.84 12.01
C GLY A 148 -0.40 -27.28 12.56
N PRO A 149 0.70 -28.05 12.47
CA PRO A 149 2.04 -27.64 12.04
C PRO A 149 2.27 -27.65 10.53
N ASP A 150 1.42 -28.36 9.77
CA ASP A 150 1.55 -28.48 8.32
C ASP A 150 1.02 -27.22 7.61
N VAL A 151 1.44 -27.03 6.36
CA VAL A 151 0.93 -25.95 5.47
C VAL A 151 -0.11 -26.49 4.51
N HIS A 152 -0.93 -25.61 3.94
CA HIS A 152 -1.90 -26.00 2.91
C HIS A 152 -1.17 -26.53 1.65
N PRO A 153 -1.60 -27.65 1.04
CA PRO A 153 -0.85 -28.34 -0.02
C PRO A 153 -0.58 -27.49 -1.27
N THR A 154 -1.55 -26.68 -1.69
CA THR A 154 -1.43 -25.78 -2.87
C THR A 154 -1.19 -24.33 -2.48
N ALA A 155 -1.94 -23.80 -1.51
CA ALA A 155 -1.88 -22.41 -1.09
C ALA A 155 -0.77 -22.06 -0.07
N GLY A 156 -0.09 -23.03 0.54
CA GLY A 156 0.95 -22.77 1.56
C GLY A 156 0.38 -22.22 2.87
N ALA A 157 0.90 -21.09 3.34
CA ALA A 157 0.44 -20.40 4.55
C ALA A 157 0.47 -18.89 4.38
N VAL A 158 -0.34 -18.16 5.16
CA VAL A 158 -0.41 -16.69 5.09
C VAL A 158 0.25 -16.04 6.30
N CYS A 159 1.01 -14.97 6.07
CA CYS A 159 1.53 -14.11 7.13
C CYS A 159 0.60 -12.92 7.32
N VAL A 160 -0.15 -12.86 8.43
CA VAL A 160 -1.06 -11.75 8.75
C VAL A 160 -0.48 -10.93 9.89
N GLY A 161 -0.52 -9.60 9.82
CA GLY A 161 0.18 -8.82 10.83
C GLY A 161 -0.13 -7.33 10.82
N ALA A 162 0.18 -6.65 11.92
CA ALA A 162 0.05 -5.20 12.01
C ALA A 162 1.40 -4.52 11.84
N ARG A 163 1.47 -3.45 11.05
CA ARG A 163 2.69 -2.66 10.88
C ARG A 163 2.40 -1.21 10.57
N ARG A 164 3.42 -0.36 10.75
CA ARG A 164 3.42 1.00 10.19
C ARG A 164 3.55 0.94 8.67
N THR A 165 3.25 2.06 8.03
CA THR A 165 3.46 2.27 6.59
C THR A 165 4.88 1.92 6.18
N LEU A 166 5.01 1.38 4.98
CA LEU A 166 6.28 0.95 4.38
C LEU A 166 6.23 1.35 2.92
N VAL A 167 7.32 1.89 2.40
CA VAL A 167 7.49 2.16 0.97
C VAL A 167 8.42 1.11 0.37
N ALA A 168 7.94 0.39 -0.64
CA ALA A 168 8.77 -0.51 -1.43
C ALA A 168 9.38 0.29 -2.60
N PHE A 169 10.70 0.39 -2.63
CA PHE A 169 11.45 1.20 -3.58
C PHE A 169 12.56 0.39 -4.23
N ASN A 170 12.53 0.32 -5.56
CA ASN A 170 13.44 -0.47 -6.36
C ASN A 170 14.29 0.44 -7.25
N VAL A 171 15.57 0.08 -7.42
CA VAL A 171 16.50 0.79 -8.30
C VAL A 171 17.23 -0.23 -9.17
N ILE A 172 17.25 -0.02 -10.48
CA ILE A 172 18.10 -0.78 -11.40
C ILE A 172 19.56 -0.34 -11.21
N LEU A 173 20.46 -1.32 -11.11
CA LEU A 173 21.90 -1.10 -10.94
C LEU A 173 22.62 -1.35 -12.27
N TYR A 174 23.51 -0.43 -12.64
CA TYR A 174 24.39 -0.59 -13.78
C TYR A 174 25.82 -0.92 -13.35
N GLY A 175 26.50 -1.75 -14.15
CA GLY A 175 27.91 -2.08 -13.92
C GLY A 175 28.21 -2.90 -12.66
N LEU A 176 27.17 -3.46 -12.02
CA LEU A 176 27.29 -4.35 -10.88
C LEU A 176 26.75 -5.72 -11.24
N ASP A 177 27.52 -6.77 -10.95
CA ASP A 177 27.01 -8.14 -10.96
C ASP A 177 26.17 -8.42 -9.71
N LEU A 178 25.53 -9.59 -9.67
CA LEU A 178 24.68 -9.98 -8.54
C LEU A 178 25.46 -10.09 -7.22
N ILE A 179 26.76 -10.41 -7.26
CA ILE A 179 27.58 -10.56 -6.06
C ILE A 179 27.83 -9.18 -5.43
N ALA A 180 28.25 -8.21 -6.24
CA ALA A 180 28.47 -6.84 -5.84
C ALA A 180 27.17 -6.17 -5.39
N ALA A 181 26.06 -6.42 -6.09
CA ALA A 181 24.74 -5.92 -5.71
C ALA A 181 24.26 -6.50 -4.36
N ARG A 182 24.52 -7.79 -4.07
CA ARG A 182 24.25 -8.38 -2.75
C ARG A 182 25.13 -7.78 -1.66
N ALA A 183 26.37 -7.44 -1.96
CA ALA A 183 27.24 -6.72 -1.02
C ALA A 183 26.71 -5.31 -0.72
N LEU A 184 26.31 -4.57 -1.77
CA LEU A 184 25.67 -3.27 -1.64
C LEU A 184 24.38 -3.35 -0.82
N ALA A 185 23.48 -4.28 -1.15
CA ALA A 185 22.23 -4.51 -0.43
C ALA A 185 22.45 -4.80 1.05
N ARG A 186 23.53 -5.49 1.43
CA ARG A 186 23.88 -5.67 2.85
C ARG A 186 24.34 -4.37 3.49
N ALA A 187 25.20 -3.60 2.80
CA ALA A 187 25.83 -2.40 3.33
C ALA A 187 24.89 -1.19 3.47
N ILE A 188 23.75 -1.17 2.79
CA ILE A 188 22.75 -0.09 2.93
C ILE A 188 21.70 -0.37 4.01
N ARG A 189 21.61 -1.61 4.50
CA ARG A 189 20.66 -1.97 5.56
C ARG A 189 21.09 -1.35 6.88
N GLU A 190 20.10 -0.97 7.69
CA GLU A 190 20.33 -0.53 9.07
C GLU A 190 21.17 -1.54 9.88
N SER A 191 21.00 -2.84 9.64
CA SER A 191 21.72 -3.91 10.34
C SER A 191 23.24 -3.88 10.12
N ALA A 192 23.73 -3.10 9.15
CA ALA A 192 25.14 -3.01 8.78
C ALA A 192 25.64 -1.55 8.78
N ASP A 193 25.17 -0.73 9.72
CA ASP A 193 25.50 0.69 9.84
C ASP A 193 25.11 1.52 8.60
N GLY A 194 24.11 1.02 7.84
CA GLY A 194 23.52 1.70 6.71
C GLY A 194 22.39 2.64 7.12
N LEU A 195 21.46 2.91 6.20
CA LEU A 195 20.34 3.80 6.46
C LEU A 195 19.36 3.17 7.45
N ARG A 196 18.95 3.95 8.46
CA ARG A 196 17.93 3.55 9.43
C ARG A 196 16.62 3.29 8.72
N GLY A 197 15.94 2.20 9.06
CA GLY A 197 14.63 1.91 8.48
C GLY A 197 14.69 1.30 7.07
N VAL A 198 15.87 0.89 6.61
CA VAL A 198 16.06 0.29 5.28
C VAL A 198 16.37 -1.21 5.39
N GLN A 199 15.56 -2.00 4.69
CA GLN A 199 15.86 -3.38 4.30
C GLN A 199 16.09 -3.42 2.80
N ALA A 200 17.00 -4.27 2.33
CA ALA A 200 17.35 -4.32 0.91
C ALA A 200 17.72 -5.73 0.45
N LEU A 201 17.30 -6.13 -0.74
CA LEU A 201 17.68 -7.36 -1.44
C LEU A 201 18.19 -7.02 -2.83
N ALA A 202 18.96 -7.94 -3.42
CA ALA A 202 19.41 -7.81 -4.80
C ALA A 202 18.88 -8.99 -5.61
N PHE A 203 18.27 -8.67 -6.74
CA PHE A 203 17.68 -9.63 -7.67
C PHE A 203 18.33 -9.50 -9.05
N GLU A 204 18.47 -10.63 -9.71
CA GLU A 204 18.76 -10.70 -11.13
C GLU A 204 17.42 -10.88 -11.86
N LEU A 205 17.11 -9.95 -12.75
CA LEU A 205 15.89 -9.89 -13.54
C LEU A 205 16.18 -10.32 -14.99
N PRO A 206 15.15 -10.65 -15.79
CA PRO A 206 15.34 -10.97 -17.20
C PRO A 206 16.13 -9.90 -17.96
N GLY A 207 17.01 -10.35 -18.85
CA GLY A 207 17.90 -9.50 -19.65
C GLY A 207 19.13 -8.99 -18.90
N ASP A 208 19.67 -9.80 -17.98
CA ASP A 208 20.88 -9.52 -17.19
C ASP A 208 20.82 -8.19 -16.41
N ARG A 209 19.61 -7.76 -16.05
CA ARG A 209 19.36 -6.55 -15.27
C ARG A 209 19.49 -6.89 -13.78
N VAL A 210 20.27 -6.11 -13.06
CA VAL A 210 20.38 -6.26 -11.60
C VAL A 210 19.55 -5.18 -10.93
N GLN A 211 18.68 -5.58 -10.00
CA GLN A 211 17.82 -4.68 -9.25
C GLN A 211 18.16 -4.73 -7.76
N LEU A 212 18.29 -3.55 -7.16
CA LEU A 212 18.28 -3.36 -5.73
C LEU A 212 16.83 -3.08 -5.30
N SER A 213 16.23 -4.04 -4.60
CA SER A 213 14.86 -3.92 -4.07
C SER A 213 14.89 -3.59 -2.59
N MET A 214 14.18 -2.54 -2.18
CA MET A 214 14.27 -2.01 -0.81
C MET A 214 12.90 -1.82 -0.20
N ASN A 215 12.83 -2.06 1.11
CA ASN A 215 11.69 -1.75 1.95
C ASN A 215 12.10 -0.66 2.94
N LEU A 216 11.45 0.50 2.87
CA LEU A 216 11.63 1.62 3.78
C LEU A 216 10.51 1.58 4.82
N PHE A 217 10.80 1.08 6.02
CA PHE A 217 9.80 0.81 7.07
C PHE A 217 9.76 1.87 8.18
N ARG A 218 10.59 2.91 8.08
CA ARG A 218 10.56 4.16 8.85
C ARG A 218 10.74 5.34 7.91
N VAL A 219 9.67 5.59 7.15
CA VAL A 219 9.64 6.56 6.05
C VAL A 219 9.85 8.00 6.48
N ASP A 220 9.71 8.28 7.77
CA ASP A 220 10.04 9.55 8.44
C ASP A 220 11.55 9.70 8.70
N GLU A 221 12.31 8.60 8.70
CA GLU A 221 13.77 8.61 8.89
C GLU A 221 14.55 8.38 7.58
N ALA A 222 13.98 7.63 6.63
CA ALA A 222 14.59 7.37 5.33
C ALA A 222 13.54 7.31 4.22
N THR A 223 13.63 8.25 3.29
CA THR A 223 12.80 8.35 2.08
C THR A 223 13.50 7.73 0.86
N PRO A 224 12.78 7.48 -0.25
CA PRO A 224 13.39 7.15 -1.53
C PRO A 224 14.49 8.13 -1.96
N SER A 225 14.32 9.43 -1.70
CA SER A 225 15.33 10.45 -2.02
C SER A 225 16.61 10.30 -1.18
N ASP A 226 16.50 9.94 0.10
CA ASP A 226 17.67 9.70 0.96
C ASP A 226 18.45 8.47 0.49
N VAL A 227 17.73 7.43 0.05
CA VAL A 227 18.33 6.22 -0.53
C VAL A 227 19.09 6.54 -1.82
N ILE A 228 18.50 7.33 -2.72
CA ILE A 228 19.15 7.77 -3.96
C ILE A 228 20.44 8.53 -3.61
N ALA A 229 20.36 9.51 -2.71
CA ALA A 229 21.53 10.29 -2.29
C ALA A 229 22.64 9.42 -1.69
N GLU A 230 22.28 8.40 -0.91
CA GLU A 230 23.26 7.44 -0.35
C GLU A 230 23.91 6.56 -1.42
N LEU A 231 23.15 6.12 -2.43
CA LEU A 231 23.68 5.36 -3.57
C LEU A 231 24.62 6.23 -4.41
N GLU A 232 24.27 7.49 -4.67
CA GLU A 232 25.14 8.46 -5.37
C GLU A 232 26.43 8.71 -4.59
N ARG A 233 26.35 8.91 -3.27
CA ARG A 233 27.52 9.09 -2.40
C ARG A 233 28.47 7.90 -2.44
N ARG A 234 27.95 6.70 -2.67
CA ARG A 234 28.72 5.46 -2.84
C ARG A 234 29.23 5.24 -4.27
N GLY A 235 28.94 6.14 -5.20
CA GLY A 235 29.34 6.04 -6.61
C GLY A 235 28.60 4.95 -7.37
N VAL A 236 27.39 4.57 -6.93
CA VAL A 236 26.58 3.55 -7.60
C VAL A 236 25.91 4.14 -8.83
N ALA A 237 26.16 3.56 -10.00
CA ALA A 237 25.45 3.92 -11.23
C ALA A 237 24.03 3.34 -11.21
N MET A 238 23.03 4.22 -11.18
CA MET A 238 21.61 3.86 -11.09
C MET A 238 20.90 4.04 -12.44
N GLY A 239 19.93 3.16 -12.69
CA GLY A 239 18.98 3.25 -13.78
C GLY A 239 17.59 3.63 -13.29
N ALA A 240 16.57 2.99 -13.85
CA ALA A 240 15.18 3.24 -13.50
C ALA A 240 14.92 3.04 -11.99
N GLN A 241 14.15 3.98 -11.43
CA GLN A 241 13.72 4.00 -10.04
C GLN A 241 12.22 3.74 -10.02
N GLN A 242 11.75 2.94 -9.07
CA GLN A 242 10.36 2.52 -9.05
C GLN A 242 9.85 2.39 -7.62
N VAL A 243 8.71 3.02 -7.33
CA VAL A 243 7.87 2.65 -6.20
C VAL A 243 7.00 1.46 -6.60
N VAL A 244 6.96 0.42 -5.77
CA VAL A 244 6.04 -0.72 -5.91
C VAL A 244 4.84 -0.49 -4.98
N GLY A 245 3.63 -0.60 -5.54
CA GLY A 245 2.40 -0.15 -4.89
C GLY A 245 2.35 1.37 -4.70
N LEU A 246 1.86 1.80 -3.54
CA LEU A 246 1.61 3.21 -3.21
C LEU A 246 2.64 3.80 -2.24
N CYS A 247 2.88 5.10 -2.38
CA CYS A 247 3.78 5.89 -1.55
C CYS A 247 3.02 7.04 -0.86
N PRO A 248 3.19 7.25 0.46
CA PRO A 248 2.68 8.45 1.11
C PRO A 248 3.31 9.72 0.52
N ALA A 249 2.51 10.77 0.32
CA ALA A 249 2.98 12.04 -0.22
C ALA A 249 4.18 12.63 0.54
N ALA A 250 4.26 12.38 1.86
CA ALA A 250 5.36 12.85 2.70
C ALA A 250 6.72 12.18 2.42
N ALA A 251 6.74 11.01 1.79
CA ALA A 251 7.95 10.31 1.38
C ALA A 251 8.11 10.28 -0.14
N ALA A 252 7.22 10.93 -0.89
CA ALA A 252 7.17 10.80 -2.33
C ALA A 252 8.33 11.54 -3.02
N ASN A 253 8.79 10.93 -4.11
CA ASN A 253 9.68 11.54 -5.09
C ASN A 253 9.12 11.24 -6.49
N PRO A 254 9.75 11.68 -7.59
CA PRO A 254 9.22 11.43 -8.94
C PRO A 254 8.96 9.96 -9.30
N ALA A 255 9.62 9.00 -8.63
CA ALA A 255 9.34 7.58 -8.84
C ALA A 255 7.97 7.13 -8.30
N ALA A 256 7.28 8.01 -7.57
CA ALA A 256 5.93 7.83 -7.03
C ALA A 256 4.85 8.56 -7.85
N ASP A 257 5.18 9.12 -9.02
CA ASP A 257 4.19 9.77 -9.90
C ASP A 257 3.01 8.82 -10.20
N GLY A 258 1.77 9.29 -9.98
CA GLY A 258 0.55 8.49 -10.13
C GLY A 258 0.39 7.36 -9.09
N ARG A 259 1.23 7.32 -8.06
CA ARG A 259 1.27 6.27 -7.02
C ARG A 259 1.17 6.85 -5.61
N LEU A 260 0.64 8.06 -5.46
CA LEU A 260 0.41 8.67 -4.15
C LEU A 260 -0.75 7.99 -3.43
N LEU A 261 -0.51 7.50 -2.20
CA LEU A 261 -1.52 6.87 -1.36
C LEU A 261 -2.73 7.79 -1.16
N GLU A 262 -2.48 9.04 -0.82
CA GLU A 262 -3.51 10.07 -0.61
C GLU A 262 -4.29 10.35 -1.89
N GLY A 263 -3.63 10.31 -3.05
CA GLY A 263 -4.26 10.47 -4.36
C GLY A 263 -5.24 9.33 -4.66
N ARG A 264 -4.83 8.09 -4.36
CA ARG A 264 -5.70 6.91 -4.53
C ARG A 264 -6.87 6.91 -3.54
N LEU A 265 -6.64 7.24 -2.26
CA LEU A 265 -7.71 7.40 -1.27
C LEU A 265 -8.75 8.43 -1.71
N ALA A 266 -8.30 9.61 -2.16
CA ALA A 266 -9.20 10.65 -2.63
C ALA A 266 -9.92 10.25 -3.93
N SER A 267 -9.22 9.57 -4.84
CA SER A 267 -9.78 9.04 -6.08
C SER A 267 -10.91 8.04 -5.82
N VAL A 268 -10.68 7.01 -5.01
CA VAL A 268 -11.72 6.00 -4.74
C VAL A 268 -12.92 6.61 -4.01
N ALA A 269 -12.68 7.58 -3.12
CA ALA A 269 -13.77 8.29 -2.45
C ALA A 269 -14.60 9.14 -3.42
N ALA A 270 -13.95 9.85 -4.34
CA ALA A 270 -14.64 10.59 -5.40
C ALA A 270 -15.42 9.65 -6.33
N SER A 271 -14.84 8.52 -6.72
CA SER A 271 -15.50 7.51 -7.56
C SER A 271 -16.72 6.91 -6.86
N ALA A 272 -16.61 6.55 -5.58
CA ALA A 272 -17.73 6.05 -4.78
C ALA A 272 -18.85 7.09 -4.67
N GLY A 273 -18.50 8.35 -4.39
CA GLY A 273 -19.45 9.47 -4.41
C GLY A 273 -20.12 9.65 -5.78
N ALA A 274 -19.41 9.42 -6.88
CA ALA A 274 -19.97 9.47 -8.23
C ALA A 274 -21.00 8.34 -8.47
N THR A 275 -20.73 7.14 -7.99
CA THR A 275 -21.66 6.01 -8.06
C THR A 275 -22.94 6.32 -7.28
N LEU A 276 -22.80 6.77 -6.01
CA LEU A 276 -23.94 7.16 -5.18
C LEU A 276 -24.78 8.29 -5.81
N ALA A 277 -24.13 9.28 -6.43
CA ALA A 277 -24.81 10.36 -7.15
C ALA A 277 -25.61 9.82 -8.34
N ALA A 278 -25.01 8.92 -9.13
CA ALA A 278 -25.67 8.33 -10.29
C ALA A 278 -26.86 7.43 -9.92
N GLU A 279 -26.74 6.66 -8.85
CA GLU A 279 -27.80 5.78 -8.34
C GLU A 279 -29.03 6.56 -7.85
N ARG A 280 -28.81 7.71 -7.20
CA ARG A 280 -29.90 8.59 -6.76
C ARG A 280 -30.62 9.28 -7.93
N GLY A 281 -29.94 9.45 -9.06
CA GLY A 281 -30.51 10.01 -10.28
C GLY A 281 -30.89 11.49 -10.19
N GLY A 282 -31.49 12.00 -11.27
CA GLY A 282 -31.77 13.43 -11.43
C GLY A 282 -30.64 14.18 -12.14
N GLU A 283 -31.00 15.25 -12.87
CA GLU A 283 -30.08 15.94 -13.77
C GLU A 283 -28.84 16.50 -13.05
N GLU A 284 -29.04 17.13 -11.89
CA GLU A 284 -27.96 17.73 -11.10
C GLU A 284 -26.99 16.68 -10.55
N LEU A 285 -27.50 15.56 -10.03
CA LEU A 285 -26.68 14.49 -9.47
C LEU A 285 -25.97 13.70 -10.57
N MET A 286 -26.58 13.52 -11.75
CA MET A 286 -25.90 12.94 -12.91
C MET A 286 -24.75 13.83 -13.40
N ALA A 287 -24.94 15.16 -13.41
CA ALA A 287 -23.86 16.10 -13.71
C ALA A 287 -22.76 16.08 -12.64
N LEU A 288 -23.12 15.96 -11.37
CA LEU A 288 -22.16 15.79 -10.27
C LEU A 288 -21.38 14.48 -10.41
N ALA A 289 -22.05 13.36 -10.69
CA ALA A 289 -21.41 12.07 -10.92
C ALA A 289 -20.34 12.16 -12.02
N ALA A 290 -20.66 12.79 -13.15
CA ALA A 290 -19.70 12.98 -14.24
C ALA A 290 -18.49 13.83 -13.81
N ARG A 291 -18.67 14.86 -12.97
CA ARG A 291 -17.58 15.67 -12.41
C ARG A 291 -16.72 14.86 -11.44
N LEU A 292 -17.34 14.11 -10.53
CA LEU A 292 -16.65 13.28 -9.55
C LEU A 292 -15.83 12.15 -10.20
N ARG A 293 -16.31 11.55 -11.32
CA ARG A 293 -15.52 10.56 -12.08
C ARG A 293 -14.24 11.16 -12.66
N ARG A 294 -14.33 12.33 -13.30
CA ARG A 294 -13.14 13.05 -13.82
C ARG A 294 -12.19 13.46 -12.70
N GLU A 295 -12.76 13.89 -11.57
CA GLU A 295 -11.97 14.23 -10.39
C GLU A 295 -11.21 13.02 -9.85
N ALA A 296 -11.86 11.85 -9.78
CA ALA A 296 -11.23 10.60 -9.38
C ALA A 296 -10.05 10.24 -10.31
N GLU A 297 -10.28 10.23 -11.63
CA GLU A 297 -9.25 9.95 -12.64
C GLU A 297 -8.02 10.86 -12.51
N GLN A 298 -8.24 12.15 -12.24
CA GLN A 298 -7.16 13.12 -12.08
C GLN A 298 -6.42 12.95 -10.74
N LEU A 299 -7.13 12.67 -9.65
CA LEU A 299 -6.52 12.43 -8.33
C LEU A 299 -5.67 11.16 -8.32
N ALA A 300 -6.11 10.13 -9.06
CA ALA A 300 -5.37 8.88 -9.23
C ALA A 300 -4.01 9.05 -9.93
N LEU A 301 -3.87 10.08 -10.76
CA LEU A 301 -2.70 10.35 -11.60
C LEU A 301 -1.88 11.56 -11.13
N LEU A 302 -2.07 12.02 -9.88
CA LEU A 302 -1.28 13.12 -9.33
C LEU A 302 0.22 12.79 -9.34
N ALA A 303 1.00 13.75 -9.83
CA ALA A 303 2.45 13.72 -9.73
C ALA A 303 2.91 13.95 -8.30
N ALA A 304 4.13 13.51 -7.98
CA ALA A 304 4.76 13.64 -6.67
C ALA A 304 5.43 15.00 -6.44
N ASP A 305 5.20 15.98 -7.33
CA ASP A 305 5.70 17.34 -7.13
C ASP A 305 4.87 18.14 -6.12
N GLN A 306 5.47 19.21 -5.61
CA GLN A 306 4.91 19.99 -4.51
C GLN A 306 3.66 20.78 -4.88
N ASP A 307 3.52 21.21 -6.14
CA ASP A 307 2.32 21.92 -6.60
C ASP A 307 1.14 20.95 -6.72
N ALA A 308 1.39 19.75 -7.26
CA ALA A 308 0.41 18.67 -7.36
C ALA A 308 -0.02 18.15 -5.98
N ILE A 309 0.90 17.99 -5.02
CA ILE A 309 0.60 17.60 -3.63
C ILE A 309 -0.28 18.65 -2.96
N LEU A 310 0.04 19.95 -3.08
CA LEU A 310 -0.80 21.02 -2.50
C LEU A 310 -2.19 21.04 -3.14
N ALA A 311 -2.27 20.94 -4.46
CA ALA A 311 -3.56 20.87 -5.16
C ALA A 311 -4.36 19.63 -4.74
N GLY A 312 -3.72 18.47 -4.58
CA GLY A 312 -4.32 17.24 -4.07
C GLY A 312 -4.92 17.44 -2.67
N ALA A 313 -4.21 18.12 -1.77
CA ALA A 313 -4.70 18.43 -0.42
C ALA A 313 -5.98 19.29 -0.45
N GLU A 314 -5.97 20.37 -1.24
CA GLU A 314 -7.10 21.28 -1.40
C GLU A 314 -8.32 20.58 -2.01
N ARG A 315 -8.09 19.75 -3.04
CA ARG A 315 -9.14 18.98 -3.73
C ARG A 315 -9.77 17.94 -2.82
N ALA A 316 -8.96 17.15 -2.10
CA ALA A 316 -9.44 16.17 -1.14
C ALA A 316 -10.27 16.84 -0.02
N ALA A 317 -9.80 17.97 0.52
CA ALA A 317 -10.56 18.73 1.53
C ALA A 317 -11.87 19.32 0.97
N ALA A 318 -11.88 19.78 -0.28
CA ALA A 318 -13.06 20.31 -0.94
C ALA A 318 -14.12 19.21 -1.19
N LEU A 319 -13.69 18.01 -1.58
CA LEU A 319 -14.57 16.88 -1.85
C LEU A 319 -15.44 16.51 -0.64
N VAL A 320 -14.92 16.60 0.58
CA VAL A 320 -15.72 16.39 1.81
C VAL A 320 -16.96 17.31 1.82
N ARG A 321 -16.77 18.59 1.50
CA ARG A 321 -17.87 19.57 1.47
C ARG A 321 -18.83 19.32 0.31
N VAL A 322 -18.31 18.94 -0.85
CA VAL A 322 -19.12 18.60 -2.03
C VAL A 322 -20.04 17.42 -1.74
N LEU A 323 -19.48 16.34 -1.18
CA LEU A 323 -20.27 15.15 -0.85
C LEU A 323 -21.30 15.44 0.25
N ARG A 324 -20.94 16.21 1.29
CA ARG A 324 -21.90 16.64 2.32
C ARG A 324 -23.04 17.48 1.75
N ALA A 325 -22.73 18.46 0.91
CA ALA A 325 -23.73 19.34 0.30
C ALA A 325 -24.72 18.56 -0.61
N ALA A 326 -24.23 17.52 -1.28
CA ALA A 326 -25.05 16.62 -2.09
C ALA A 326 -25.74 15.50 -1.27
N ASN A 327 -25.56 15.49 0.06
CA ASN A 327 -26.02 14.43 0.96
C ASN A 327 -25.47 13.03 0.59
N LEU A 328 -24.32 12.96 -0.07
CA LEU A 328 -23.65 11.73 -0.54
C LEU A 328 -22.55 11.25 0.40
N ALA A 329 -22.17 12.06 1.38
CA ALA A 329 -21.12 11.69 2.32
C ALA A 329 -21.59 10.56 3.23
N ASP A 330 -20.75 9.55 3.39
CA ASP A 330 -20.80 8.62 4.51
C ASP A 330 -19.54 8.80 5.38
N GLY A 331 -19.55 8.24 6.59
CA GLY A 331 -18.44 8.41 7.54
C GLY A 331 -17.10 7.88 7.02
N GLU A 332 -17.13 6.90 6.10
CA GLU A 332 -15.94 6.23 5.57
C GLU A 332 -15.31 7.03 4.43
N LEU A 333 -16.11 7.55 3.49
CA LEU A 333 -15.66 8.47 2.44
C LEU A 333 -15.07 9.75 3.05
N GLU A 334 -15.72 10.28 4.09
CA GLU A 334 -15.20 11.44 4.82
C GLU A 334 -13.88 11.13 5.53
N ALA A 335 -13.74 9.95 6.15
CA ALA A 335 -12.51 9.51 6.78
C ALA A 335 -11.37 9.38 5.76
N MET A 336 -11.60 8.72 4.62
CA MET A 336 -10.61 8.58 3.55
C MET A 336 -10.16 9.93 2.99
N LEU A 337 -11.11 10.83 2.69
CA LEU A 337 -10.79 12.17 2.19
C LEU A 337 -10.06 13.02 3.23
N GLY A 338 -10.43 12.90 4.51
CA GLY A 338 -9.74 13.58 5.60
C GLY A 338 -8.30 13.09 5.79
N VAL A 339 -8.08 11.78 5.70
CA VAL A 339 -6.73 11.18 5.72
C VAL A 339 -5.93 11.62 4.52
N ALA A 340 -6.51 11.60 3.32
CA ALA A 340 -5.85 12.05 2.09
C ALA A 340 -5.43 13.53 2.19
N ALA A 341 -6.35 14.42 2.58
CA ALA A 341 -6.06 15.85 2.66
C ALA A 341 -4.97 16.16 3.70
N ARG A 342 -5.03 15.54 4.89
CA ARG A 342 -4.00 15.69 5.93
C ARG A 342 -2.67 15.06 5.53
N GLY A 343 -2.68 13.93 4.82
CA GLY A 343 -1.48 13.27 4.32
C GLY A 343 -0.74 14.11 3.30
N PHE A 344 -1.45 14.65 2.30
CA PHE A 344 -0.88 15.62 1.35
C PHE A 344 -0.35 16.86 2.07
N ARG A 345 -1.12 17.42 3.02
CA ARG A 345 -0.69 18.59 3.80
C ARG A 345 0.62 18.36 4.54
N ARG A 346 0.83 17.16 5.11
CA ARG A 346 2.09 16.76 5.75
C ARG A 346 3.25 16.57 4.78
N GLY A 347 2.97 16.30 3.51
CA GLY A 347 4.00 16.16 2.48
C GLY A 347 4.48 17.47 1.85
N LEU A 348 3.93 18.61 2.29
CA LEU A 348 4.41 19.92 1.85
C LEU A 348 5.74 20.27 2.53
N THR A 349 6.71 20.68 1.73
CA THR A 349 8.02 21.13 2.23
C THR A 349 7.93 22.54 2.81
N PRO A 350 8.84 22.93 3.72
CA PRO A 350 8.90 24.30 4.25
C PRO A 350 9.05 25.38 3.16
N ALA A 351 9.70 25.05 2.03
CA ALA A 351 9.82 25.95 0.89
C ALA A 351 8.45 26.23 0.25
N THR A 352 7.67 25.18 -0.02
CA THR A 352 6.30 25.27 -0.53
C THR A 352 5.40 26.03 0.46
N GLU A 353 5.55 25.76 1.76
CA GLU A 353 4.80 26.46 2.81
C GLU A 353 5.06 27.96 2.83
N SER A 354 6.32 28.36 2.64
CA SER A 354 6.70 29.77 2.56
C SER A 354 6.09 30.45 1.33
N ILE A 355 6.14 29.80 0.17
CA ILE A 355 5.66 30.35 -1.11
C ILE A 355 4.13 30.47 -1.13
N TYR A 356 3.41 29.45 -0.64
CA TYR A 356 1.94 29.37 -0.76
C TYR A 356 1.20 29.56 0.56
N ARG A 357 1.75 30.36 1.48
CA ARG A 357 1.22 30.56 2.83
C ARG A 357 -0.29 30.79 2.89
N ALA A 358 -0.81 31.72 2.08
CA ALA A 358 -2.25 32.03 2.09
C ALA A 358 -3.14 30.85 1.68
N ARG A 359 -2.68 30.01 0.75
CA ARG A 359 -3.41 28.79 0.35
C ARG A 359 -3.40 27.77 1.47
N ILE A 360 -2.25 27.62 2.13
CA ILE A 360 -2.05 26.68 3.22
C ILE A 360 -2.84 27.09 4.47
N ASP A 361 -2.83 28.37 4.83
CA ASP A 361 -3.67 28.88 5.93
C ASP A 361 -5.16 28.60 5.66
N ALA A 362 -5.60 28.77 4.40
CA ALA A 362 -6.97 28.45 4.00
C ALA A 362 -7.26 26.94 3.99
N LEU A 363 -6.28 26.10 3.67
CA LEU A 363 -6.38 24.64 3.76
C LEU A 363 -6.45 24.19 5.21
N ASP A 364 -5.56 24.67 6.07
CA ASP A 364 -5.49 24.33 7.50
C ASP A 364 -6.81 24.72 8.19
N ALA A 365 -7.33 25.93 7.92
CA ALA A 365 -8.65 26.35 8.41
C ALA A 365 -9.82 25.45 7.95
N ARG A 366 -9.68 24.71 6.84
CA ARG A 366 -10.68 23.74 6.39
C ARG A 366 -10.52 22.37 7.03
N LEU A 367 -9.30 22.00 7.41
CA LEU A 367 -8.99 20.70 8.01
C LEU A 367 -9.36 20.64 9.49
N GLY A 368 -9.53 21.79 10.14
CA GLY A 368 -9.83 21.91 11.56
C GLY A 368 -8.56 22.08 12.36
#